data_AF-A0A915DIW6-F1
#
_entry.id   AF-A0A915DIW6-F1
#
_cell.length_a   1.000
_cell.length_b   1.000
_cell.length_c   1.000
_cell.angle_alpha   90.00
_cell.angle_beta   90.00
_cell.angle_gamma   90.00
#
_symmetry.space_group_name_H-M   'P 1'
#
loop_
_entity.id
_entity.type
_entity.pdbx_description
1 polymer ?
#
loop_
_entity_poly.entity_id
_entity_poly.type
_entity_poly.pdbx_seq_one_letter_code
_entity_poly.pdbx_strand_id
1 'polypeptide(L)'
;MELIENTKGCRVLYTDTDSVIYEHPVEANPLEMGEFLGQMTAEYSDSDIILWACTGPKQYAMELRTKNSEELLDWHVIKVRGLTLDERNGRSYSSTNF
;
A
#
# COMPACT_ATOMS: atom_id res chain seq x y z
N MET A 1 13.65 -9.86 -0.83
CA MET A 1 14.02 -8.65 -1.59
C MET A 1 14.76 -9.02 -2.86
N GLU A 2 15.90 -9.71 -2.75
CA GLU A 2 16.73 -10.15 -3.90
C GLU A 2 15.94 -10.89 -4.99
N LEU A 3 14.95 -11.72 -4.61
CA LEU A 3 14.06 -12.38 -5.58
C LEU A 3 13.24 -11.40 -6.44
N ILE A 4 12.73 -10.32 -5.84
CA ILE A 4 11.97 -9.28 -6.54
C ILE A 4 12.91 -8.51 -7.46
N GLU A 5 14.08 -8.10 -6.98
CA GLU A 5 15.05 -7.32 -7.76
C GLU A 5 15.63 -8.10 -8.94
N ASN A 6 15.76 -9.42 -8.81
CA ASN A 6 16.24 -10.30 -9.87
C ASN A 6 15.13 -10.73 -10.86
N THR A 7 13.87 -10.38 -10.59
CA THR A 7 12.75 -10.70 -11.50
C THR A 7 12.53 -9.57 -12.50
N LYS A 8 12.56 -9.91 -13.79
CA LYS A 8 12.42 -8.93 -14.87
C LYS A 8 11.08 -8.18 -14.78
N GLY A 9 11.15 -6.85 -14.78
CA GLY A 9 9.96 -5.98 -14.72
C GLY A 9 9.40 -5.79 -13.31
N CYS A 10 10.07 -6.32 -12.28
CA CYS A 10 9.74 -6.05 -10.89
C CYS A 10 10.66 -4.97 -10.31
N ARG A 11 10.16 -4.20 -9.34
CA ARG A 11 10.96 -3.22 -8.59
C ARG A 11 10.43 -3.08 -7.18
N VAL A 12 11.33 -3.13 -6.21
CA VAL A 12 11.02 -2.85 -4.80
C VAL A 12 10.84 -1.33 -4.63
N LEU A 13 9.73 -0.93 -4.03
CA LEU A 13 9.39 0.48 -3.76
C LEU A 13 9.65 0.85 -2.30
N TYR A 14 9.38 -0.07 -1.37
CA TYR A 14 9.55 0.16 0.06
C TYR A 14 9.61 -1.14 0.86
N THR A 15 10.25 -1.09 2.02
CA THR A 15 10.43 -2.23 2.93
C THR A 15 10.35 -1.76 4.38
N ASP A 16 9.60 -2.45 5.24
CA ASP A 16 9.60 -2.18 6.69
C ASP A 16 9.31 -3.47 7.46
N THR A 17 10.29 -3.91 8.27
CA THR A 17 10.24 -5.06 9.18
C THR A 17 9.74 -6.36 8.55
N ASP A 18 8.44 -6.51 8.38
CA ASP A 18 7.70 -7.66 7.87
C ASP A 18 6.83 -7.35 6.63
N SER A 19 6.95 -6.14 6.07
CA SER A 19 6.20 -5.68 4.90
C SER A 19 7.11 -5.25 3.76
N VAL A 20 6.65 -5.47 2.52
CA VAL A 20 7.30 -5.03 1.29
C VAL A 20 6.25 -4.48 0.34
N ILE A 21 6.59 -3.38 -0.33
CA ILE A 21 5.78 -2.76 -1.35
C ILE A 21 6.63 -2.76 -2.61
N TYR A 22 6.11 -3.35 -3.68
CA TYR A 22 6.84 -3.58 -4.92
C TYR A 22 5.86 -3.56 -6.10
N GLU A 23 6.38 -3.22 -7.27
CA GLU A 23 5.66 -3.35 -8.53
C GLU A 23 6.11 -4.64 -9.23
N HIS A 24 5.18 -5.28 -9.94
CA HIS A 24 5.44 -6.46 -10.76
C HIS A 24 4.44 -6.50 -11.94
N PRO A 25 4.76 -7.20 -13.05
CA PRO A 25 3.79 -7.47 -14.10
C PRO A 25 2.65 -8.36 -13.56
N VAL A 26 1.41 -8.16 -14.05
CA VAL A 26 0.19 -8.84 -13.54
C VAL A 26 0.37 -10.37 -13.45
N GLU A 27 0.94 -10.97 -14.50
CA GLU A 27 1.14 -12.43 -14.60
C GLU A 27 2.45 -12.93 -13.99
N ALA A 28 3.23 -12.06 -13.34
CA ALA A 28 4.59 -12.36 -12.89
C ALA A 28 4.85 -11.83 -11.48
N ASN A 29 3.97 -12.18 -10.52
CA ASN A 29 4.27 -11.95 -9.11
C ASN A 29 5.44 -12.86 -8.68
N PRO A 30 6.59 -12.30 -8.25
CA PRO A 30 7.75 -13.08 -7.83
C PRO A 30 7.61 -13.72 -6.44
N LEU A 31 6.65 -13.30 -5.61
CA LEU A 31 6.48 -13.83 -4.26
C LEU A 31 5.43 -14.94 -4.20
N GLU A 32 5.79 -16.03 -3.54
CA GLU A 32 4.83 -17.07 -3.15
C GLU A 32 4.02 -16.59 -1.94
N MET A 33 2.72 -16.45 -2.13
CA MET A 33 1.78 -15.95 -1.11
C MET A 33 1.11 -17.12 -0.39
N GLY A 34 0.79 -16.97 0.90
CA GLY A 34 0.07 -18.03 1.63
C GLY A 34 -0.34 -17.65 3.06
N GLU A 35 -1.09 -18.53 3.71
CA GLU A 35 -1.72 -18.29 5.03
C GLU A 35 -0.94 -18.88 6.22
N PHE A 36 0.17 -19.58 5.97
CA PHE A 36 0.95 -20.21 7.03
C PHE A 36 2.00 -19.27 7.64
N LEU A 37 2.43 -19.59 8.87
CA LEU A 37 3.42 -18.82 9.59
C LEU A 37 4.71 -18.66 8.77
N GLY A 38 5.13 -17.41 8.56
CA GLY A 38 6.32 -17.06 7.79
C GLY A 38 6.07 -16.84 6.30
N GLN A 39 4.86 -17.05 5.80
CA GLN A 39 4.48 -16.71 4.43
C GLN A 39 4.04 -15.24 4.31
N MET A 40 4.26 -14.65 3.13
CA MET A 40 3.80 -13.30 2.83
C MET A 40 2.32 -13.34 2.43
N THR A 41 1.55 -12.39 2.95
CA THR A 41 0.13 -12.21 2.59
C THR A 41 -0.06 -10.87 1.88
N ALA A 42 -1.07 -10.80 1.01
CA ALA A 42 -1.45 -9.55 0.35
C ALA A 42 -2.35 -8.78 1.32
N GLU A 43 -1.84 -7.68 1.89
CA GLU A 43 -2.56 -6.86 2.88
C GLU A 43 -3.89 -6.30 2.31
N TYR A 44 -3.90 -5.93 1.02
CA TYR A 44 -5.05 -5.41 0.30
C TYR A 44 -5.33 -6.26 -0.96
N SER A 45 -5.67 -7.53 -0.76
CA SER A 45 -5.84 -8.51 -1.85
C SER A 45 -6.95 -8.17 -2.86
N ASP A 46 -7.95 -7.42 -2.41
CA ASP A 46 -9.10 -6.96 -3.20
C ASP A 46 -8.86 -5.65 -3.95
N SER A 47 -7.66 -5.05 -3.84
CA SER A 47 -7.37 -3.73 -4.39
C SER A 47 -6.04 -3.70 -5.13
N ASP A 48 -5.87 -2.74 -6.03
CA ASP A 48 -4.60 -2.40 -6.66
C ASP A 48 -4.13 -1.03 -6.20
N ILE A 49 -2.83 -0.87 -5.97
CA ILE A 49 -2.21 0.43 -5.73
C ILE A 49 -2.08 1.14 -7.08
N ILE A 50 -2.76 2.28 -7.24
CA ILE A 50 -2.71 3.09 -8.46
C ILE A 50 -1.74 4.28 -8.34
N LEU A 51 -1.50 4.74 -7.11
CA LEU A 51 -0.54 5.78 -6.79
C LEU A 51 0.27 5.41 -5.56
N TRP A 52 1.58 5.60 -5.64
CA TRP A 52 2.52 5.39 -4.54
C TRP A 52 3.38 6.63 -4.31
N ALA A 53 3.45 7.11 -3.08
CA ALA A 53 4.32 8.21 -2.66
C ALA A 53 5.01 7.87 -1.33
N CYS A 54 6.34 7.98 -1.29
CA CYS A 54 7.13 7.73 -0.10
C CYS A 54 8.11 8.89 0.10
N THR A 55 8.10 9.49 1.29
CA THR A 55 8.99 10.60 1.66
C THR A 55 10.11 10.16 2.60
N GLY A 56 10.03 8.96 3.16
CA GLY A 56 11.07 8.40 4.02
C GLY A 56 10.61 7.18 4.81
N PRO A 57 11.45 6.68 5.74
CA PRO A 57 11.12 5.55 6.59
C PRO A 57 9.84 5.82 7.39
N LYS A 58 8.86 4.92 7.25
CA LYS A 58 7.56 4.94 7.93
C LYS A 58 6.72 6.20 7.65
N GLN A 59 6.95 6.80 6.47
CA GLN A 59 6.26 7.99 5.98
C GLN A 59 5.91 7.80 4.51
N TYR A 60 4.70 7.29 4.26
CA TYR A 60 4.22 6.99 2.92
C TYR A 60 2.71 7.12 2.79
N ALA A 61 2.25 7.32 1.56
CA ALA A 61 0.85 7.35 1.18
C ALA A 61 0.64 6.54 -0.10
N MET A 62 -0.53 5.92 -0.19
CA MET A 62 -0.96 5.21 -1.38
C MET A 62 -2.45 5.40 -1.64
N GLU A 63 -2.80 5.41 -2.92
CA GLU A 63 -4.18 5.37 -3.39
C GLU A 63 -4.43 3.96 -3.93
N LEU A 64 -5.54 3.37 -3.48
CA LEU A 64 -5.95 2.02 -3.83
C LEU A 64 -7.28 2.06 -4.57
N ARG A 65 -7.42 1.17 -5.53
CA ARG A 65 -8.66 0.95 -6.30
C ARG A 65 -9.13 -0.48 -6.10
N THR A 66 -10.39 -0.65 -5.69
CA THR A 66 -10.99 -1.99 -5.54
C THR A 66 -11.10 -2.72 -6.88
N LYS A 67 -10.75 -4.00 -6.88
CA LYS A 67 -10.90 -4.96 -7.98
C LYS A 67 -12.33 -5.49 -8.00
N ASN A 68 -12.93 -5.56 -9.19
CA ASN A 68 -14.17 -6.31 -9.44
C ASN A 68 -15.41 -5.88 -8.61
N SER A 69 -15.45 -4.63 -8.14
CA SER A 69 -16.68 -4.03 -7.63
C SER A 69 -17.50 -3.42 -8.77
N GLU A 70 -18.83 -3.51 -8.72
CA GLU A 70 -19.71 -2.79 -9.66
C GLU A 70 -19.47 -1.28 -9.62
N GLU A 71 -19.03 -0.77 -8.45
CA GLU A 71 -18.53 0.58 -8.26
C GLU A 71 -17.03 0.53 -7.96
N LEU A 72 -16.20 1.07 -8.86
CA LEU A 72 -14.79 1.29 -8.60
C LEU A 72 -14.65 2.39 -7.53
N LEU A 73 -14.30 2.00 -6.32
CA LEU A 73 -14.06 2.91 -5.21
C LEU A 73 -12.56 3.10 -5.02
N ASP A 74 -12.13 4.36 -5.16
CA ASP A 74 -10.76 4.78 -4.87
C ASP A 74 -10.69 5.26 -3.41
N TRP A 75 -9.66 4.82 -2.68
CA TRP A 75 -9.46 5.15 -1.28
C TRP A 75 -7.97 5.27 -0.94
N HIS A 76 -7.66 5.91 0.19
CA HIS A 76 -6.29 6.29 0.52
C HIS A 76 -5.81 5.65 1.82
N VAL A 77 -4.55 5.20 1.83
CA VAL A 77 -3.82 4.82 3.03
C VAL A 77 -2.68 5.80 3.25
N ILE A 78 -2.62 6.37 4.44
CA ILE A 78 -1.55 7.29 4.85
C ILE A 78 -0.91 6.72 6.11
N LYS A 79 0.39 6.37 6.04
CA LYS A 79 1.18 5.97 7.21
C LYS A 79 2.23 7.04 7.48
N VAL A 80 2.08 7.79 8.58
CA VAL A 80 3.08 8.76 9.04
C VAL A 80 3.40 8.49 10.50
N ARG A 81 4.62 8.01 10.77
CA ARG A 81 5.13 7.85 12.14
C ARG A 81 5.76 9.13 12.64
N GLY A 82 5.62 9.37 13.95
CA GLY A 82 6.21 10.52 14.64
C GLY A 82 5.38 11.81 14.52
N LEU A 83 4.18 11.76 13.95
CA LEU A 83 3.23 12.88 14.07
C LEU A 83 2.58 12.85 15.45
N THR A 84 2.63 13.99 16.13
CA THR A 84 1.77 14.25 17.29
C THR A 84 0.58 15.06 16.81
N LEU A 85 -0.61 14.47 16.88
CA LEU A 85 -1.85 15.20 16.69
C LEU A 85 -2.17 15.94 18.00
N ASP A 86 -1.79 17.22 18.08
CA ASP A 86 -2.15 18.11 19.18
C ASP A 86 -3.40 18.91 18.76
N GLU A 87 -4.59 18.39 19.07
CA GLU A 87 -5.85 19.11 18.86
C GLU A 87 -6.03 20.19 19.93
N ARG A 88 -5.49 21.39 19.69
CA ARG A 88 -5.83 22.58 20.48
C ARG A 88 -6.97 23.40 19.87
N ASN A 89 -7.35 23.15 18.62
CA ASN A 89 -8.47 23.77 17.90
C ASN A 89 -8.85 22.94 16.65
N GLY A 90 -9.36 21.71 16.83
CA GLY A 90 -9.84 20.88 15.72
C GLY A 90 -11.17 21.39 15.14
N ARG A 91 -11.18 21.82 13.89
CA ARG A 91 -12.42 21.91 13.08
C ARG A 91 -12.46 20.69 12.17
N SER A 92 -13.41 19.79 12.44
CA SER A 92 -13.73 18.68 11.56
C SER A 92 -14.42 19.21 10.31
N TYR A 93 -13.82 18.98 9.14
CA TYR A 93 -14.48 19.20 7.85
C TYR A 93 -15.03 17.85 7.38
N SER A 94 -16.33 17.63 7.54
CA SER A 94 -17.02 16.57 6.82
C SER A 94 -17.31 17.08 5.40
N SER A 95 -16.59 16.59 4.40
CA SER A 95 -16.99 16.77 3.01
C SER A 95 -18.15 15.83 2.70
N THR A 96 -19.37 16.30 2.96
CA THR A 96 -20.56 15.82 2.25
C THR A 96 -20.80 16.77 1.10
N ASN A 97 -21.04 16.24 -0.11
CA ASN A 97 -21.52 16.82 -1.38
C ASN A 97 -20.61 16.33 -2.52
N PHE A 98 -21.07 15.57 -3.53
CA PHE A 98 -22.37 15.51 -4.19
C PHE A 98 -22.79 14.07 -4.52
#